data_AF-A0A2S9FKB4-F1
#
_entry.id   AF-A0A2S9FKB4-F1
#
_cell.length_a   1.000
_cell.length_b   1.000
_cell.length_c   1.000
_cell.angle_alpha   90.00
_cell.angle_beta   90.00
_cell.angle_gamma   90.00
#
_symmetry.space_group_name_H-M   'P 1'
#
loop_
_entity.id
_entity.type
_entity.pdbx_description
1 polymer ?
#
loop_
_entity_poly.entity_id
_entity_poly.type
_entity_poly.pdbx_seq_one_letter_code
_entity_poly.pdbx_strand_id
1 'polypeptide(L)'
;LFYGEEIGMAENLDVAGRFAVRTPMQWTDGVNGGFSTAAKRRLPRPLPDGLYGPERVNAAGQRHDHRSFWWFIRDLIYTYRQQPEIGWSTAQVLEQPNPAVLAHACREASGWMMIGLHNFGADGCLVPLELADAPAGSQLVDLLDGRDAFPLDDHGRIELQLGPYGYRWLRLLRPG
;
A
#
# COMPACT_ATOMS: atom_id res chain seq x y z
N LEU A 1 -9.87 5.08 2.09
CA LEU A 1 -10.05 4.81 0.66
C LEU A 1 -11.29 5.56 0.19
N PHE A 2 -11.09 6.55 -0.68
CA PHE A 2 -12.15 7.21 -1.43
C PHE A 2 -12.43 6.40 -2.71
N TYR A 3 -13.68 6.41 -3.19
CA TYR A 3 -14.06 5.52 -4.29
C TYR A 3 -13.25 5.81 -5.56
N GLY A 4 -12.80 4.76 -6.24
CA GLY A 4 -11.99 4.89 -7.45
C GLY A 4 -10.50 5.02 -7.19
N GLU A 5 -10.06 5.36 -5.97
CA GLU A 5 -8.63 5.35 -5.62
C GLU A 5 -8.04 3.95 -5.83
N GLU A 6 -8.79 2.88 -5.52
CA GLU A 6 -8.32 1.50 -5.68
C GLU A 6 -8.01 1.08 -7.11
N ILE A 7 -8.51 1.84 -8.11
CA ILE A 7 -8.17 1.63 -9.51
C ILE A 7 -7.36 2.81 -10.08
N GLY A 8 -7.00 3.81 -9.27
CA GLY A 8 -6.29 5.00 -9.74
C GLY A 8 -7.13 5.90 -10.65
N MET A 9 -8.43 6.05 -10.36
CA MET A 9 -9.25 7.07 -11.03
C MET A 9 -8.65 8.46 -10.81
N ALA A 10 -8.66 9.26 -11.88
CA ALA A 10 -8.24 10.64 -11.81
C ALA A 10 -9.43 11.60 -11.72
N GLU A 11 -9.10 12.83 -11.40
CA GLU A 11 -10.01 13.96 -11.48
C GLU A 11 -10.29 14.38 -12.93
N ASN A 12 -11.43 15.04 -13.14
CA ASN A 12 -11.71 15.77 -14.35
C ASN A 12 -11.76 17.28 -14.03
N LEU A 13 -10.71 18.01 -14.42
CA LEU A 13 -10.52 19.43 -14.11
C LEU A 13 -11.48 20.36 -14.87
N ASP A 14 -12.19 19.87 -15.89
CA ASP A 14 -13.27 20.63 -16.54
C ASP A 14 -14.51 20.76 -15.64
N VAL A 15 -14.58 19.97 -14.56
CA VAL A 15 -15.66 20.02 -13.58
C VAL A 15 -15.30 20.97 -12.44
N ALA A 16 -16.12 21.99 -12.22
CA ALA A 16 -15.83 23.03 -11.24
C ALA A 16 -15.72 22.51 -9.78
N GLY A 17 -14.68 22.98 -9.10
CA GLY A 17 -14.47 22.81 -7.67
C GLY A 17 -14.33 21.35 -7.24
N ARG A 18 -14.90 21.02 -6.08
CA ARG A 18 -14.76 19.68 -5.47
C ARG A 18 -15.46 18.55 -6.22
N PHE A 19 -16.13 18.87 -7.34
CA PHE A 19 -16.78 17.87 -8.18
C PHE A 19 -15.82 17.25 -9.21
N ALA A 20 -14.64 17.82 -9.42
CA ALA A 20 -13.57 17.26 -10.25
C ALA A 20 -13.18 15.84 -9.82
N VAL A 21 -13.16 15.57 -8.52
CA VAL A 21 -12.87 14.25 -7.94
C VAL A 21 -14.13 13.40 -7.69
N ARG A 22 -15.31 13.84 -8.16
CA ARG A 22 -16.60 13.16 -7.91
C ARG A 22 -17.26 12.67 -9.19
N THR A 23 -16.43 12.28 -10.15
CA THR A 23 -16.84 11.74 -11.45
C THR A 23 -17.47 10.36 -11.28
N PRO A 24 -18.31 9.90 -12.23
CA PRO A 24 -18.86 8.55 -12.16
C PRO A 24 -17.77 7.47 -12.10
N MET A 25 -18.01 6.42 -11.31
CA MET A 25 -17.11 5.27 -11.20
C MET A 25 -16.86 4.60 -12.55
N GLN A 26 -15.61 4.18 -12.80
CA GLN A 26 -15.18 3.54 -14.05
C GLN A 26 -15.20 2.01 -13.90
N TRP A 27 -16.34 1.39 -14.18
CA TRP A 27 -16.55 -0.05 -14.05
C TRP A 27 -15.98 -0.87 -15.20
N THR A 28 -16.20 -0.41 -16.43
CA THR A 28 -15.75 -1.08 -17.66
C THR A 28 -15.20 -0.07 -18.67
N ASP A 29 -14.68 -0.55 -19.80
CA ASP A 29 -14.31 0.24 -20.97
C ASP A 29 -15.51 0.59 -21.89
N GLY A 30 -16.72 0.15 -21.52
CA GLY A 30 -17.93 0.35 -22.30
C GLY A 30 -18.55 1.74 -22.13
N VAL A 31 -19.79 1.88 -22.63
CA VAL A 31 -20.55 3.14 -22.61
C VAL A 31 -20.56 3.76 -21.20
N ASN A 32 -20.12 5.02 -21.13
CA ASN A 32 -19.99 5.80 -19.88
C ASN A 32 -19.18 5.10 -18.78
N GLY A 33 -18.18 4.30 -19.16
CA GLY A 33 -17.38 3.51 -18.23
C GLY A 33 -18.18 2.44 -17.48
N GLY A 34 -19.30 1.98 -18.04
CA GLY A 34 -20.20 1.02 -17.39
C GLY A 34 -21.02 1.60 -16.24
N PHE A 35 -20.93 2.90 -15.95
CA PHE A 35 -21.72 3.54 -14.88
C PHE A 35 -23.22 3.62 -15.21
N SER A 36 -23.55 3.90 -16.47
CA SER A 36 -24.94 4.06 -16.91
C SER A 36 -25.06 3.86 -18.41
N THR A 37 -26.20 3.33 -18.87
CA THR A 37 -26.55 3.25 -20.30
C THR A 37 -27.23 4.52 -20.83
N ALA A 38 -27.48 5.52 -19.96
CA ALA A 38 -28.09 6.78 -20.37
C ALA A 38 -27.22 7.56 -21.37
N ALA A 39 -27.85 8.44 -22.15
CA ALA A 39 -27.10 9.36 -23.01
C ALA A 39 -26.11 10.21 -22.18
N LYS A 40 -24.87 10.41 -22.67
CA LYS A 40 -23.77 11.11 -21.96
C LYS A 40 -24.18 12.44 -21.32
N ARG A 41 -25.00 13.24 -22.01
CA ARG A 41 -25.54 14.53 -21.52
C ARG A 41 -26.41 14.43 -20.25
N ARG A 42 -26.90 13.23 -19.92
CA ARG A 42 -27.73 12.95 -18.75
C ARG A 42 -26.92 12.40 -17.58
N LEU A 43 -25.61 12.20 -17.74
CA LEU A 43 -24.75 11.84 -16.64
C LEU A 43 -24.69 13.02 -15.64
N PRO A 44 -24.57 12.73 -14.34
CA PRO A 44 -24.45 13.78 -13.35
C PRO A 44 -23.21 14.64 -13.56
N ARG A 45 -22.13 14.05 -14.10
CA ARG A 45 -20.83 14.69 -14.39
C ARG A 45 -20.14 13.95 -15.54
N PRO A 46 -19.29 14.64 -16.33
CA PRO A 46 -18.43 13.97 -17.30
C PRO A 46 -17.40 13.07 -16.60
N LEU A 47 -16.99 11.99 -17.27
CA LEU A 47 -15.87 11.16 -16.84
C LEU A 47 -14.54 11.82 -17.29
N PRO A 48 -13.40 11.49 -16.66
CA PRO A 48 -12.08 11.76 -17.22
C PRO A 48 -11.89 11.11 -18.61
N ASP A 49 -10.95 11.62 -19.38
CA ASP A 49 -10.59 11.11 -20.70
C ASP A 49 -9.08 10.82 -20.82
N GLY A 50 -8.63 10.51 -22.04
CA GLY A 50 -7.22 10.27 -22.33
C GLY A 50 -6.62 9.12 -21.49
N LEU A 51 -5.51 9.41 -20.80
CA LEU A 51 -4.79 8.42 -20.00
C LEU A 51 -5.58 7.88 -18.81
N TYR A 52 -6.57 8.63 -18.32
CA TYR A 52 -7.35 8.29 -17.14
C TYR A 52 -8.81 7.92 -17.46
N GLY A 53 -9.17 7.91 -18.74
CA GLY A 53 -10.51 7.54 -19.18
C GLY A 53 -10.84 6.06 -18.94
N PRO A 54 -12.13 5.69 -18.99
CA PRO A 54 -12.58 4.33 -18.70
C PRO A 54 -11.95 3.25 -19.60
N GLU A 55 -11.54 3.60 -20.81
CA GLU A 55 -10.85 2.71 -21.75
C GLU A 55 -9.50 2.20 -21.21
N ARG A 56 -8.86 2.94 -20.31
CA ARG A 56 -7.55 2.60 -19.72
C ARG A 56 -7.61 2.29 -18.23
N VAL A 57 -8.46 3.01 -17.51
CA VAL A 57 -8.65 2.86 -16.06
C VAL A 57 -10.06 2.37 -15.82
N ASN A 58 -10.25 1.08 -15.59
CA ASN A 58 -11.55 0.56 -15.16
C ASN A 58 -11.42 -0.70 -14.31
N ALA A 59 -12.44 -0.95 -13.48
CA ALA A 59 -12.45 -2.06 -12.55
C ALA A 59 -12.41 -3.43 -13.26
N ALA A 60 -13.13 -3.62 -14.37
CA ALA A 60 -13.17 -4.89 -15.08
C ALA A 60 -11.80 -5.28 -15.63
N GLY A 61 -11.11 -4.36 -16.29
CA GLY A 61 -9.75 -4.55 -16.81
C GLY A 61 -8.76 -4.82 -15.69
N GLN A 62 -8.76 -4.00 -14.63
CA GLN A 62 -7.84 -4.19 -13.51
C GLN A 62 -8.10 -5.47 -12.70
N ARG A 63 -9.35 -5.95 -12.63
CA ARG A 63 -9.63 -7.25 -11.99
C ARG A 63 -9.05 -8.42 -12.79
N HIS A 64 -8.91 -8.30 -14.11
CA HIS A 64 -8.33 -9.34 -14.95
C HIS A 64 -6.79 -9.34 -14.91
N ASP A 65 -6.17 -8.17 -14.76
CA ASP A 65 -4.70 -8.05 -14.63
C ASP A 65 -4.25 -8.14 -13.17
N HIS A 66 -3.63 -9.26 -12.79
CA HIS A 66 -3.12 -9.48 -11.43
C HIS A 66 -1.95 -8.57 -11.03
N ARG A 67 -1.37 -7.80 -11.96
CA ARG A 67 -0.35 -6.78 -11.68
C ARG A 67 -0.94 -5.38 -11.54
N SER A 68 -2.26 -5.25 -11.58
CA SER A 68 -2.94 -3.96 -11.52
C SER A 68 -2.91 -3.34 -10.12
N PHE A 69 -3.21 -2.04 -10.08
CA PHE A 69 -3.33 -1.32 -8.82
C PHE A 69 -4.46 -1.86 -7.94
N TRP A 70 -5.54 -2.35 -8.55
CA TRP A 70 -6.62 -3.02 -7.83
C TRP A 70 -6.14 -4.23 -7.04
N TRP A 71 -5.32 -5.10 -7.64
CA TRP A 71 -4.77 -6.26 -6.95
C TRP A 71 -3.79 -5.85 -5.86
N PHE A 72 -2.95 -4.85 -6.14
CA PHE A 72 -2.07 -4.27 -5.11
C PHE A 72 -2.84 -3.76 -3.88
N ILE A 73 -3.87 -2.93 -4.06
CA ILE A 73 -4.69 -2.39 -2.96
C ILE A 73 -5.46 -3.51 -2.25
N ARG A 74 -6.01 -4.47 -3.01
CA ARG A 74 -6.71 -5.62 -2.44
C ARG A 74 -5.79 -6.45 -1.54
N ASP A 75 -4.57 -6.74 -2.00
CA ASP A 75 -3.60 -7.56 -1.27
C ASP A 75 -3.13 -6.84 -0.01
N LEU A 76 -2.87 -5.54 -0.10
CA LEU A 76 -2.58 -4.70 1.08
C LEU A 76 -3.71 -4.76 2.12
N ILE A 77 -4.97 -4.61 1.68
CA ILE A 77 -6.14 -4.72 2.58
C ILE A 77 -6.24 -6.12 3.17
N TYR A 78 -6.02 -7.16 2.38
CA TYR A 78 -6.12 -8.55 2.84
C TYR A 78 -5.04 -8.87 3.89
N THR A 79 -3.79 -8.46 3.64
CA THR A 79 -2.69 -8.59 4.60
C THR A 79 -2.98 -7.81 5.88
N TYR A 80 -3.43 -6.56 5.77
CA TYR A 80 -3.80 -5.75 6.94
C TYR A 80 -4.88 -6.43 7.79
N ARG A 81 -5.93 -6.97 7.17
CA ARG A 81 -7.03 -7.65 7.89
C ARG A 81 -6.63 -8.96 8.55
N GLN A 82 -5.56 -9.60 8.09
CA GLN A 82 -5.00 -10.80 8.71
C GLN A 82 -4.12 -10.50 9.93
N GLN A 83 -3.75 -9.23 10.16
CA GLN A 83 -2.92 -8.80 11.28
C GLN A 83 -3.71 -7.82 12.17
N PRO A 84 -4.75 -8.29 12.90
CA PRO A 84 -5.58 -7.41 13.73
C PRO A 84 -4.77 -6.66 14.81
N GLU A 85 -3.64 -7.21 15.24
CA GLU A 85 -2.72 -6.62 16.21
C GLU A 85 -2.20 -5.25 15.76
N ILE A 86 -2.11 -4.96 14.45
CA ILE A 86 -1.76 -3.63 13.94
C ILE A 86 -2.70 -2.56 14.54
N GLY A 87 -4.01 -2.85 14.60
CA GLY A 87 -5.01 -1.91 15.12
C GLY A 87 -5.00 -1.71 16.63
N TRP A 88 -4.33 -2.59 17.38
CA TRP A 88 -4.22 -2.51 18.85
C TRP A 88 -2.81 -2.14 19.32
N SER A 89 -1.85 -2.17 18.40
CA SER A 89 -0.45 -1.89 18.70
C SER A 89 -0.21 -0.41 19.01
N THR A 90 0.84 -0.16 19.78
CA THR A 90 1.43 1.18 19.91
C THR A 90 2.55 1.32 18.89
N ALA A 91 2.47 2.35 18.05
CA ALA A 91 3.50 2.66 17.08
C ALA A 91 4.63 3.49 17.72
N GLN A 92 5.87 3.12 17.43
CA GLN A 92 7.09 3.82 17.82
C GLN A 92 7.94 4.07 16.58
N VAL A 93 8.31 5.32 16.34
CA VAL A 93 9.26 5.67 15.26
C VAL A 93 10.65 5.14 15.64
N LEU A 94 11.31 4.51 14.68
CA LEU A 94 12.70 4.09 14.78
C LEU A 94 13.56 5.12 14.06
N GLU A 95 14.52 5.70 14.77
CA GLU A 95 15.44 6.67 14.19
C GLU A 95 16.23 6.05 13.03
N GLN A 96 16.41 6.83 11.97
CA GLN A 96 17.09 6.38 10.75
C GLN A 96 18.13 7.42 10.31
N PRO A 97 19.32 6.98 9.85
CA PRO A 97 20.33 7.90 9.34
C PRO A 97 19.91 8.57 8.03
N ASN A 98 19.05 7.91 7.24
CA ASN A 98 18.49 8.48 6.03
C ASN A 98 17.17 9.22 6.35
N PRO A 99 17.10 10.56 6.20
CA PRO A 99 15.89 11.33 6.51
C PRO A 99 14.74 11.07 5.55
N ALA A 100 14.98 10.41 4.41
CA ALA A 100 13.92 9.98 3.51
C ALA A 100 13.21 8.71 3.98
N VAL A 101 13.73 8.01 5.00
CA VAL A 101 13.17 6.75 5.50
C VAL A 101 12.38 6.99 6.77
N LEU A 102 11.12 6.58 6.75
CA LEU A 102 10.34 6.35 7.97
C LEU A 102 10.39 4.86 8.30
N ALA A 103 11.02 4.52 9.41
CA ALA A 103 10.90 3.22 10.04
C ALA A 103 10.06 3.34 11.31
N HIS A 104 9.17 2.39 11.55
CA HIS A 104 8.38 2.34 12.78
C HIS A 104 8.12 0.90 13.20
N ALA A 105 8.05 0.67 14.51
CA ALA A 105 7.64 -0.59 15.11
C ALA A 105 6.26 -0.45 15.74
N CYS A 106 5.39 -1.40 15.44
CA CYS A 106 4.08 -1.59 16.03
C CYS A 106 4.16 -2.77 17.00
N ARG A 107 4.01 -2.50 18.30
CA ARG A 107 4.17 -3.50 19.37
C ARG A 107 2.86 -3.73 20.11
N GLU A 108 2.56 -4.99 20.43
CA GLU A 108 1.40 -5.41 21.22
C GLU A 108 1.85 -6.27 22.41
N ALA A 109 1.06 -6.29 23.50
CA ALA A 109 1.44 -6.89 24.79
C ALA A 109 1.67 -8.42 24.73
N SER A 110 1.06 -9.13 23.77
CA SER A 110 1.31 -10.55 23.52
C SER A 110 2.73 -10.86 23.03
N GLY A 111 3.50 -9.83 22.66
CA GLY A 111 4.82 -9.96 22.05
C GLY A 111 4.79 -9.96 20.52
N TRP A 112 3.61 -9.82 19.91
CA TRP A 112 3.50 -9.54 18.47
C TRP A 112 4.17 -8.19 18.14
N MET A 113 4.90 -8.18 17.02
CA MET A 113 5.58 -6.99 16.53
C MET A 113 5.59 -6.98 15.00
N MET A 114 5.30 -5.81 14.43
CA MET A 114 5.52 -5.51 13.02
C MET A 114 6.38 -4.26 12.87
N ILE A 115 7.25 -4.25 11.87
CA ILE A 115 8.08 -3.13 11.49
C ILE A 115 7.68 -2.69 10.10
N GLY A 116 7.23 -1.45 9.95
CA GLY A 116 6.99 -0.87 8.64
C GLY A 116 8.13 0.05 8.27
N LEU A 117 8.66 -0.15 7.07
CA LEU A 117 9.70 0.66 6.46
C LEU A 117 9.12 1.36 5.24
N HIS A 118 9.38 2.65 5.10
CA HIS A 118 8.87 3.47 4.01
C HIS A 118 9.97 4.42 3.55
N ASN A 119 10.39 4.29 2.29
CA ASN A 119 11.28 5.24 1.64
C ASN A 119 10.42 6.28 0.91
N PHE A 120 10.52 7.55 1.30
CA PHE A 120 9.87 8.67 0.62
C PHE A 120 10.78 9.32 -0.45
N GLY A 121 12.02 8.85 -0.58
CA GLY A 121 13.00 9.32 -1.54
C GLY A 121 12.89 8.66 -2.92
N ALA A 122 13.41 9.35 -3.92
CA ALA A 122 13.50 8.88 -5.31
C ALA A 122 14.70 7.95 -5.57
N ASP A 123 15.58 7.77 -4.57
CA ASP A 123 16.75 6.88 -4.64
C ASP A 123 16.55 5.66 -3.75
N GLY A 124 17.17 4.54 -4.12
CA GLY A 124 17.25 3.37 -3.25
C GLY A 124 18.21 3.61 -2.07
N CYS A 125 17.97 2.94 -0.95
CA CYS A 125 18.80 3.06 0.25
C CYS A 125 18.87 1.75 1.06
N LEU A 126 19.82 1.72 1.98
CA LEU A 126 19.94 0.70 3.01
C LEU A 126 19.36 1.25 4.32
N VAL A 127 18.60 0.42 5.01
CA VAL A 127 17.85 0.76 6.22
C VAL A 127 18.37 -0.12 7.36
N PRO A 128 19.26 0.42 8.23
CA PRO A 128 19.72 -0.31 9.40
C PRO A 128 18.62 -0.37 10.47
N LEU A 129 18.44 -1.54 11.05
CA LEU A 129 17.50 -1.81 12.14
C LEU A 129 18.24 -2.47 13.30
N GLU A 130 17.87 -2.07 14.51
CA GLU A 130 18.33 -2.70 15.75
C GLU A 130 17.12 -2.96 16.65
N LEU A 131 16.89 -4.24 16.94
CA LEU A 131 15.81 -4.73 17.77
C LEU A 131 16.43 -5.40 19.00
N ALA A 132 16.98 -4.58 19.89
CA ALA A 132 17.76 -5.05 21.04
C ALA A 132 17.00 -6.00 21.98
N ASP A 133 15.67 -5.99 21.94
CA ASP A 133 14.80 -6.87 22.74
C ASP A 133 14.32 -8.13 21.99
N ALA A 134 14.73 -8.32 20.74
CA ALA A 134 14.43 -9.52 19.97
C ALA A 134 15.26 -10.71 20.49
N PRO A 135 14.64 -11.88 20.78
CA PRO A 135 15.38 -13.08 21.14
C PRO A 135 16.37 -13.52 20.05
N ALA A 136 17.52 -14.07 20.45
CA ALA A 136 18.49 -14.65 19.51
C ALA A 136 17.83 -15.70 18.61
N GLY A 137 18.15 -15.68 17.31
CA GLY A 137 17.50 -16.54 16.31
C GLY A 137 16.14 -16.03 15.81
N SER A 138 15.73 -14.82 16.19
CA SER A 138 14.55 -14.17 15.59
C SER A 138 14.82 -13.75 14.13
N GLN A 139 13.75 -13.68 13.34
CA GLN A 139 13.80 -13.23 11.96
C GLN A 139 12.63 -12.29 11.63
N LEU A 140 12.82 -11.43 10.64
CA LEU A 140 11.78 -10.57 10.08
C LEU A 140 11.19 -11.23 8.84
N VAL A 141 9.89 -11.44 8.80
CA VAL A 141 9.19 -12.03 7.66
C VAL A 141 8.38 -10.95 6.95
N ASP A 142 8.53 -10.81 5.64
CA ASP A 142 7.76 -9.84 4.85
C ASP A 142 6.30 -10.30 4.72
N LEU A 143 5.39 -9.45 5.20
CA LEU A 143 3.95 -9.69 5.21
C LEU A 143 3.30 -9.44 3.85
N LEU A 144 3.94 -8.69 2.95
CA LEU A 144 3.37 -8.30 1.67
C LEU A 144 3.67 -9.32 0.57
N ASP A 145 4.84 -9.96 0.59
CA ASP A 145 5.13 -11.11 -0.28
C ASP A 145 4.90 -12.47 0.40
N GLY A 146 4.91 -12.51 1.74
CA GLY A 146 4.68 -13.71 2.55
C GLY A 146 5.76 -14.79 2.41
N ARG A 147 6.92 -14.47 1.82
CA ARG A 147 7.95 -15.43 1.41
C ARG A 147 9.31 -15.09 1.95
N ASP A 148 9.69 -13.82 1.94
CA ASP A 148 11.03 -13.41 2.32
C ASP A 148 11.17 -13.41 3.84
N ALA A 149 12.23 -14.05 4.33
CA ALA A 149 12.60 -14.07 5.74
C ALA A 149 14.03 -13.56 5.90
N PHE A 150 14.22 -12.66 6.84
CA PHE A 150 15.46 -11.94 7.06
C PHE A 150 15.93 -12.18 8.50
N PRO A 151 16.90 -13.08 8.72
CA PRO A 151 17.39 -13.39 10.07
C PRO A 151 18.13 -12.18 10.67
N LEU A 152 17.88 -11.93 11.95
CA LEU A 152 18.65 -10.96 12.72
C LEU A 152 19.98 -11.58 13.15
N ASP A 153 21.01 -10.75 13.34
CA ASP A 153 22.24 -11.20 13.99
C ASP A 153 22.06 -11.45 15.50
N ASP A 154 23.11 -11.93 16.16
CA ASP A 154 23.10 -12.23 17.60
C ASP A 154 22.85 -11.00 18.50
N HIS A 155 22.90 -9.80 17.93
CA HIS A 155 22.61 -8.54 18.59
C HIS A 155 21.25 -7.94 18.19
N GLY A 156 20.44 -8.68 17.43
CA GLY A 156 19.12 -8.23 16.97
C GLY A 156 19.20 -7.18 15.85
N ARG A 157 20.30 -7.12 15.10
CA ARG A 157 20.53 -6.12 14.05
C ARG A 157 20.39 -6.72 12.66
N ILE A 158 19.99 -5.86 11.72
CA ILE A 158 19.93 -6.18 10.30
C ILE A 158 19.97 -4.90 9.47
N GLU A 159 20.40 -4.99 8.22
CA GLU A 159 20.29 -3.92 7.23
C GLU A 159 19.49 -4.42 6.03
N LEU A 160 18.46 -3.66 5.63
CA LEU A 160 17.56 -4.03 4.55
C LEU A 160 17.58 -2.99 3.42
N GLN A 161 17.53 -3.46 2.18
CA GLN A 161 17.45 -2.58 1.02
C GLN A 161 16.01 -2.19 0.72
N LEU A 162 15.77 -0.89 0.49
CA LEU A 162 14.56 -0.35 -0.11
C LEU A 162 14.89 0.34 -1.43
N GLY A 163 14.06 0.09 -2.46
CA GLY A 163 14.10 0.86 -3.70
C GLY A 163 13.51 2.28 -3.54
N PRO A 164 13.57 3.10 -4.61
CA PRO A 164 12.83 4.37 -4.70
C PRO A 164 11.35 4.19 -4.36
N TYR A 165 10.80 5.03 -3.49
CA TYR A 165 9.41 4.93 -3.01
C TYR A 165 9.01 3.55 -2.46
N GLY A 166 10.01 2.73 -2.10
CA GLY A 166 9.82 1.36 -1.65
C GLY A 166 9.31 1.29 -0.21
N TYR A 167 8.69 0.16 0.11
CA TYR A 167 8.17 -0.11 1.45
C TYR A 167 8.25 -1.60 1.75
N ARG A 168 8.27 -1.94 3.04
CA ARG A 168 8.15 -3.31 3.55
C ARG A 168 7.36 -3.32 4.85
N TRP A 169 6.53 -4.35 5.05
CA TRP A 169 5.88 -4.62 6.33
C TRP A 169 6.42 -5.95 6.85
N LEU A 170 7.15 -5.92 7.95
CA LEU A 170 7.94 -7.04 8.43
C LEU A 170 7.41 -7.50 9.78
N ARG A 171 7.00 -8.76 9.91
CA ARG A 171 6.63 -9.33 11.21
C ARG A 171 7.84 -9.97 11.87
N LEU A 172 8.04 -9.69 13.15
CA LEU A 172 9.03 -10.42 13.94
C LEU A 172 8.51 -11.83 14.23
N LEU A 173 9.24 -12.83 13.75
CA LEU A 173 9.09 -14.23 14.14
C LEU A 173 10.17 -14.57 15.16
N ARG A 174 9.74 -14.96 16.35
CA ARG A 174 10.63 -15.44 17.43
C ARG A 174 10.93 -16.92 17.23
N PRO A 175 12.08 -17.43 17.70
CA PRO A 175 12.31 -18.86 17.79
C PRO A 175 11.21 -19.52 18.63
N GLY A 176 10.77 -20.71 18.21
CA GLY A 176 9.77 -21.52 18.92
C GLY A 176 10.33 -22.26 20.11
#